data_AF-A0A7V5EZI1-F1
#
_entry.id   AF-A0A7V5EZI1-F1
#
_cell.length_a   1.000
_cell.length_b   1.000
_cell.length_c   1.000
_cell.angle_alpha   90.00
_cell.angle_beta   90.00
_cell.angle_gamma   90.00
#
_symmetry.space_group_name_H-M   'P 1'
#
loop_
_entity.id
_entity.type
_entity.pdbx_description
1 polymer ?
#
loop_
_entity_poly.entity_id
_entity_poly.type
_entity_poly.pdbx_seq_one_letter_code
_entity_poly.pdbx_strand_id
1 'polypeptide(L)'
;MNEIQMVTFKMPSALKIRLDQAAKHNAVPTDQLISYLLTVQLDCLETLSSPEPSFSQKSLSELKTKVRLILDKVPGRDVPDWDLME
;
A
#
# COMPACT_ATOMS: atom_id res chain seq x y z
N MET A 1 -15.19 23.15 11.59
CA MET A 1 -15.44 23.72 10.25
C MET A 1 -14.32 23.24 9.37
N ASN A 2 -14.61 22.58 8.24
CA ASN A 2 -13.55 22.07 7.36
C ASN A 2 -13.11 23.23 6.46
N GLU A 3 -12.01 23.88 6.81
CA GLU A 3 -11.49 25.02 6.06
C GLU A 3 -10.89 24.51 4.74
N ILE A 4 -11.41 24.99 3.61
CA ILE A 4 -10.88 24.65 2.29
C ILE A 4 -9.57 25.42 2.11
N GLN A 5 -8.43 24.72 2.16
CA GLN A 5 -7.13 25.31 1.87
C GLN A 5 -6.86 25.24 0.37
N MET A 6 -6.78 26.41 -0.29
CA MET A 6 -6.35 26.48 -1.68
C MET A 6 -4.83 26.32 -1.77
N VAL A 7 -4.39 25.35 -2.57
CA VAL A 7 -2.96 25.06 -2.79
C VAL A 7 -2.65 25.18 -4.28
N THR A 8 -1.55 25.87 -4.60
CA THR A 8 -1.06 25.99 -5.98
C THR A 8 0.04 24.96 -6.23
N PHE A 9 -0.16 24.10 -7.22
CA PHE A 9 0.80 23.08 -7.62
C PHE A 9 1.55 23.49 -8.88
N LYS A 10 2.88 23.33 -8.86
CA LYS A 10 3.70 23.35 -10.08
C LYS A 10 3.82 21.93 -10.59
N MET A 11 3.45 21.71 -11.84
CA MET A 11 3.52 20.39 -12.47
C MET A 11 4.06 20.48 -13.90
N PRO A 12 4.72 19.43 -14.41
CA PRO A 12 5.15 19.38 -15.80
C PRO A 12 3.95 19.54 -16.75
N SER A 13 4.15 20.26 -17.86
CA SER A 13 3.09 20.52 -18.86
C SER A 13 2.47 19.22 -19.41
N ALA A 14 3.31 18.21 -19.67
CA ALA A 14 2.85 16.90 -20.11
C ALA A 14 1.93 16.20 -19.10
N LEU A 15 2.20 16.36 -17.79
CA LEU A 15 1.37 15.77 -16.74
C LEU A 15 0.01 16.47 -16.67
N LYS A 16 -0.02 17.80 -16.80
CA LYS A 16 -1.25 18.59 -16.85
C LYS A 16 -2.16 18.14 -18.00
N ILE A 17 -1.59 17.98 -19.20
CA ILE A 17 -2.36 17.54 -20.38
C ILE A 17 -2.98 16.15 -20.15
N ARG A 18 -2.22 15.22 -19.57
CA ARG A 18 -2.72 13.87 -19.25
C ARG A 18 -3.83 13.91 -18.20
N LEU A 19 -3.70 14.75 -17.18
CA LEU A 19 -4.75 14.94 -16.17
C LEU A 19 -6.02 15.52 -16.77
N ASP A 20 -5.91 16.53 -17.64
CA ASP A 20 -7.08 17.12 -18.32
C ASP A 20 -7.78 16.10 -19.23
N GLN A 21 -7.03 15.23 -19.92
CA GLN A 21 -7.60 14.16 -20.72
C GLN A 21 -8.31 13.11 -19.86
N ALA A 22 -7.70 12.70 -18.75
CA ALA A 22 -8.30 11.76 -17.81
C ALA A 22 -9.56 12.34 -17.14
N ALA A 23 -9.54 13.62 -16.79
CA ALA A 23 -10.69 14.32 -16.22
C ALA A 23 -11.87 14.36 -17.21
N LYS A 24 -11.59 14.71 -18.48
CA LYS A 24 -12.58 14.67 -19.57
C LYS A 24 -13.16 13.27 -19.78
N HIS A 25 -12.33 12.24 -19.79
CA HIS A 25 -12.79 10.85 -19.93
C HIS A 25 -13.73 10.43 -18.81
N ASN A 26 -13.46 10.87 -17.58
CA ASN A 26 -14.27 10.56 -16.40
C ASN A 26 -15.40 11.58 -16.15
N ALA A 27 -15.62 12.53 -17.07
CA ALA A 27 -16.62 13.59 -16.97
C ALA A 27 -16.57 14.38 -15.63
N VAL A 28 -15.37 14.57 -15.08
CA VAL A 28 -15.15 15.32 -13.82
C VAL A 28 -14.25 16.53 -14.07
N PRO A 29 -14.36 17.61 -13.26
CA PRO A 29 -13.40 18.69 -13.28
C PRO A 29 -11.99 18.21 -12.95
N THR A 30 -10.97 18.77 -13.62
CA THR A 30 -9.57 18.42 -13.38
C THR A 30 -9.17 18.63 -11.92
N ASP A 31 -9.63 19.71 -11.29
CA ASP A 31 -9.32 20.01 -9.89
C ASP A 31 -9.87 18.94 -8.94
N GLN A 32 -11.08 18.43 -9.20
CA GLN A 32 -11.69 17.36 -8.41
C GLN A 32 -10.93 16.04 -8.58
N LEU A 33 -10.50 15.72 -9.80
CA LEU A 33 -9.66 14.56 -10.05
C LEU A 33 -8.32 14.67 -9.32
N ILE A 34 -7.70 15.85 -9.33
CA ILE A 34 -6.44 16.10 -8.62
C ILE A 34 -6.64 15.92 -7.10
N SER A 35 -7.69 16.51 -6.52
CA SER A 35 -7.99 16.34 -5.10
C SER A 35 -8.19 14.87 -4.73
N TYR A 36 -8.96 14.13 -5.52
CA TYR A 36 -9.17 12.70 -5.32
C TYR A 36 -7.85 11.91 -5.36
N LEU A 37 -7.04 12.14 -6.40
CA LEU A 37 -5.75 11.45 -6.55
C LEU A 37 -4.82 11.78 -5.38
N LEU A 38 -4.78 13.02 -4.92
CA LEU A 38 -3.99 13.42 -3.76
C LEU A 38 -4.46 12.68 -2.50
N THR A 39 -5.77 12.61 -2.25
CA THR A 39 -6.31 11.86 -1.11
C THR A 39 -5.91 10.38 -1.17
N VAL A 40 -6.04 9.74 -2.33
CA VAL A 40 -5.67 8.32 -2.49
C VAL A 40 -4.17 8.10 -2.26
N GLN A 41 -3.32 8.99 -2.79
CA GLN A 41 -1.87 8.87 -2.60
C GLN A 41 -1.45 9.15 -1.15
N LEU A 42 -2.10 10.10 -0.47
CA LEU A 42 -1.85 10.36 0.95
C LEU A 42 -2.27 9.17 1.82
N ASP A 43 -3.44 8.59 1.58
CA ASP A 43 -3.90 7.38 2.29
C ASP A 43 -2.95 6.19 2.05
N CYS A 44 -2.46 6.02 0.82
CA CYS A 44 -1.43 5.03 0.51
C CYS A 44 -0.12 5.30 1.27
N LEU A 45 0.31 6.56 1.37
CA LEU A 45 1.49 6.93 2.13
C LEU A 45 1.28 6.77 3.63
N GLU A 46 0.10 7.07 4.16
CA GLU A 46 -0.23 6.90 5.58
C GLU A 46 -0.28 5.42 5.97
N THR A 47 -0.85 4.58 5.10
CA THR A 47 -0.86 3.12 5.29
C THR A 47 0.54 2.51 5.21
N LEU A 48 1.39 2.97 4.28
CA LEU A 48 2.79 2.52 4.18
C LEU A 48 3.70 3.10 5.27
N SER A 49 3.42 4.34 5.68
CA SER A 49 4.21 5.08 6.67
C SER A 49 3.78 4.78 8.09
N SER A 50 2.63 4.12 8.32
CA SER A 50 2.37 3.42 9.58
C SER A 50 3.39 2.29 9.67
N PRO A 51 4.54 2.53 10.32
CA PRO A 51 5.53 1.48 10.43
C PRO A 51 4.88 0.48 11.37
N GLU A 52 4.51 -0.70 10.88
CA GLU A 52 4.07 -1.78 11.76
C GLU A 52 5.11 -1.87 12.90
N PRO A 53 4.78 -1.47 14.15
CA PRO A 53 5.76 -1.46 15.23
C PRO A 53 6.23 -2.90 15.54
N SER A 54 5.50 -3.90 15.01
CA SER A 54 5.85 -5.32 14.96
C SER A 54 7.08 -5.65 14.13
N PHE A 55 7.37 -4.94 13.04
CA PHE A 55 8.48 -5.28 12.14
C PHE A 55 9.78 -4.55 12.49
N SER A 56 9.70 -3.33 13.04
CA SER A 56 10.90 -2.54 13.37
C SER A 56 11.66 -3.06 14.61
N GLN A 57 10.97 -3.71 15.55
CA GLN A 57 11.56 -4.17 16.81
C GLN A 57 11.89 -5.66 16.89
N LYS A 58 11.45 -6.48 15.92
CA LYS A 58 11.69 -7.92 15.95
C LYS A 58 12.69 -8.29 14.86
N SER A 59 13.85 -8.77 15.28
CA SER A 59 14.85 -9.29 14.36
C SER A 59 14.25 -10.40 13.50
N LEU A 60 14.60 -10.47 12.21
CA LEU A 60 14.21 -11.56 11.31
C LEU A 60 14.53 -12.95 11.91
N SER A 61 15.59 -13.00 12.74
CA SER A 61 16.01 -14.16 13.51
C SER A 61 14.97 -14.59 14.56
N GLU A 62 14.38 -13.65 15.31
CA GLU A 62 13.32 -13.95 16.28
C GLU A 62 12.04 -14.44 15.61
N LEU A 63 11.69 -13.87 14.46
CA LEU A 63 10.52 -14.32 13.70
C LEU A 63 10.73 -15.76 13.21
N LYS A 64 11.90 -16.06 12.64
CA LYS A 64 12.27 -17.41 12.19
C LYS A 64 12.23 -18.41 13.35
N THR A 65 12.68 -18.00 14.53
CA THR A 65 12.68 -18.86 15.73
C THR A 65 11.24 -19.12 16.21
N LYS A 66 10.37 -18.11 16.23
CA LYS A 66 8.96 -18.29 16.59
C LYS A 66 8.19 -19.15 15.59
N VAL A 67 8.41 -18.93 14.30
CA VAL A 67 7.80 -19.73 13.23
C VAL A 67 8.26 -21.17 13.31
N ARG A 68 9.56 -21.42 13.54
CA ARG A 68 10.09 -22.77 13.73
C ARG A 68 9.45 -23.46 14.94
N LEU A 69 9.31 -22.77 16.07
CA LEU A 69 8.63 -23.31 17.26
C LEU A 69 7.14 -23.63 17.04
N ILE A 70 6.47 -22.89 16.16
CA ILE A 70 5.08 -23.16 15.78
C ILE A 70 5.02 -24.38 14.85
N LEU A 71 5.92 -24.45 13.86
CA LEU A 71 6.01 -25.56 12.91
C LEU A 71 6.43 -26.87 13.61
N ASP A 72 7.35 -26.82 14.58
CA ASP A 72 7.79 -27.97 15.38
C ASP A 72 6.66 -28.52 16.28
N LYS A 73 5.64 -27.72 16.59
CA LYS A 73 4.44 -28.15 17.34
C LYS A 73 3.36 -28.77 16.46
N VAL A 74 3.48 -28.66 15.13
CA VAL A 74 2.55 -29.32 14.22
C VAL A 74 2.97 -30.79 14.14
N PRO A 75 2.16 -31.75 14.62
CA PRO A 75 2.48 -33.15 14.46
C PRO A 75 2.55 -33.46 12.96
N GLY A 76 3.66 -34.07 12.53
CA GLY A 76 3.82 -34.52 11.16
C GLY A 76 2.62 -35.39 10.77
N ARG A 77 1.86 -34.94 9.77
CA ARG A 77 0.89 -35.79 9.08
C ARG A 77 1.62 -36.56 8.01
N ASP A 78 1.19 -37.79 7.76
CA ASP A 78 1.48 -38.45 6.48
C ASP A 78 0.85 -37.59 5.38
N VAL A 79 1.70 -36.78 4.74
CA VAL A 79 1.35 -36.05 3.54
C VAL A 79 1.47 -37.02 2.37
N PRO A 80 0.45 -37.12 1.51
CA PRO A 80 0.53 -37.95 0.31
C PRO A 80 1.71 -37.58 -0.58
N ASP A 81 2.28 -38.56 -1.28
CA ASP A 81 3.50 -38.41 -2.11
C ASP A 81 3.44 -37.27 -3.14
N TRP A 82 2.25 -36.82 -3.54
CA TRP A 82 2.06 -35.74 -4.51
C TRP A 82 2.23 -34.32 -3.93
N ASP A 83 2.29 -34.18 -2.60
CA ASP A 83 2.47 -32.90 -1.89
C ASP A 83 3.95 -32.66 -1.49
N LEU A 84 4.82 -33.65 -1.75
CA LEU A 84 6.27 -33.53 -1.65
C LEU A 84 6.81 -32.93 -2.97
N MET A 85 6.81 -31.60 -3.07
CA MET A 85 7.56 -30.93 -4.14
C MET A 85 9.06 -31.01 -3.84
N GLU A 86 9.85 -31.48 -4.82
CA GLU A 86 11.32 -31.58 -4.81
C GLU A 86 12.04 -30.34 -4.26
#